data_AF-A6QS49-F1
#
_entry.id   AF-A6QS49-F1
#
_cell.length_a   1.000
_cell.length_b   1.000
_cell.length_c   1.000
_cell.angle_alpha   90.00
_cell.angle_beta   90.00
_cell.angle_gamma   90.00
#
_symmetry.space_group_name_H-M   'P 1'
#
loop_
_entity.id
_entity.type
_entity.pdbx_description
1 polymer ?
#
loop_
_entity_poly.entity_id
_entity_poly.type
_entity_poly.pdbx_seq_one_letter_code
_entity_poly.pdbx_strand_id
1 'polypeptide(L)'
;MAGKAENKVAEKKAAFAPAEAFQKHGYEFFGPPGTFILIIVLPILIYIFPFICNDISGCPAPSLLHPSTLVLDTLKREVGWPENGLRGLYDGQVTLYVLGYYLLLLVLQIVLPGQEVDGVVLAGGGRHKYKFNSE
;
A
#
# COMPACT_ATOMS: atom_id res chain seq x y z
N MET A 1 -43.00 -25.36 29.96
CA MET A 1 -42.48 -24.17 29.25
C MET A 1 -40.96 -23.95 29.44
N ALA A 2 -40.25 -24.78 30.21
CA ALA A 2 -38.79 -24.67 30.42
C ALA A 2 -37.94 -25.06 29.19
N GLY A 3 -38.36 -26.08 28.43
CA GLY A 3 -37.57 -26.60 27.30
C GLY A 3 -37.37 -25.66 26.10
N LYS A 4 -38.16 -24.57 25.98
CA LYS A 4 -38.00 -23.58 24.88
C LYS A 4 -36.91 -22.54 25.19
N ALA A 5 -36.65 -22.27 26.47
CA ALA A 5 -35.59 -21.37 26.91
C ALA A 5 -34.22 -22.07 26.87
N GLU A 6 -34.18 -23.34 27.27
CA GLU A 6 -32.97 -24.16 27.23
C GLU A 6 -32.47 -24.38 25.79
N ASN A 7 -33.40 -24.57 24.85
CA ASN A 7 -33.06 -24.74 23.43
C ASN A 7 -32.53 -23.44 22.80
N LYS A 8 -33.08 -22.28 23.18
CA LYS A 8 -32.54 -20.96 22.75
C LYS A 8 -31.15 -20.69 23.32
N VAL A 9 -30.86 -21.12 24.55
CA VAL A 9 -29.54 -20.96 25.15
C VAL A 9 -28.52 -21.90 24.49
N ALA A 10 -28.92 -23.13 24.13
CA ALA A 10 -28.07 -24.06 23.38
C ALA A 10 -27.77 -23.56 21.96
N GLU A 11 -28.75 -23.01 21.26
CA GLU A 11 -28.60 -22.45 19.91
C GLU A 11 -27.70 -21.20 19.91
N LYS A 12 -27.82 -20.34 20.92
CA LYS A 12 -26.95 -19.18 21.11
C LYS A 12 -25.52 -19.55 21.52
N LYS A 13 -25.34 -20.68 22.21
CA LYS A 13 -24.02 -21.24 22.59
C LYS A 13 -23.34 -21.96 21.42
N ALA A 14 -24.11 -22.46 20.44
CA ALA A 14 -23.60 -23.04 19.20
C ALA A 14 -23.10 -21.99 18.19
N ALA A 15 -23.57 -20.74 18.29
CA ALA A 15 -23.19 -19.66 17.37
C ALA A 15 -21.81 -19.02 17.65
N PHE A 16 -21.13 -19.42 18.72
CA PHE A 16 -19.77 -18.97 19.03
C PHE A 16 -18.93 -20.19 19.43
N ALA A 17 -18.67 -21.05 18.44
CA ALA A 17 -17.55 -21.97 18.56
C ALA A 17 -16.28 -21.14 18.85
N PRO A 18 -15.45 -21.53 19.84
CA PRO A 18 -14.25 -20.79 20.15
C PRO A 18 -13.39 -20.71 18.88
N ALA A 19 -13.05 -19.49 18.48
CA ALA A 19 -12.06 -19.22 17.46
C ALA A 19 -10.87 -20.17 17.66
N GLU A 20 -10.50 -20.94 16.63
CA GLU A 20 -9.30 -21.78 16.69
C GLU A 20 -8.12 -20.91 17.15
N ALA A 21 -7.36 -21.40 18.13
CA ALA A 21 -6.27 -20.64 18.71
C ALA A 21 -5.33 -20.17 17.59
N PHE A 22 -5.10 -18.85 17.52
CA PHE A 22 -4.23 -18.23 16.52
C PHE A 22 -2.89 -18.96 16.48
N GLN A 23 -2.67 -19.76 15.43
CA GLN A 23 -1.41 -20.44 15.21
C GLN A 23 -0.34 -19.37 15.07
N LYS A 24 0.77 -19.48 15.82
CA LYS A 24 1.89 -18.56 15.67
C LYS A 24 2.50 -18.80 14.29
N HIS A 25 2.20 -17.91 13.36
CA HIS A 25 2.82 -17.90 12.05
C HIS A 25 4.32 -17.57 12.23
N GLY A 26 5.19 -18.36 11.59
CA GLY A 26 6.64 -18.13 11.62
C GLY A 26 7.04 -16.88 10.84
N TYR A 27 8.31 -16.49 10.96
CA TYR A 27 8.85 -15.46 10.08
C TYR A 27 9.12 -16.03 8.70
N GLU A 28 8.44 -15.48 7.70
CA GLU A 28 8.73 -15.73 6.28
C GLU A 28 9.65 -14.62 5.72
N PHE A 29 10.22 -14.83 4.54
CA PHE A 29 11.02 -13.82 3.82
C PHE A 29 12.12 -13.14 4.64
N PHE A 30 12.95 -13.96 5.31
CA PHE A 30 14.08 -13.50 6.13
C PHE A 30 13.67 -12.62 7.33
N GLY A 31 12.41 -12.69 7.76
CA GLY A 31 11.93 -12.08 9.01
C GLY A 31 12.23 -10.59 9.12
N PRO A 32 12.51 -10.08 10.34
CA PRO A 32 12.75 -8.65 10.54
C PRO A 32 13.87 -8.05 9.69
N PRO A 33 15.03 -8.71 9.49
CA PRO A 33 16.06 -8.22 8.58
C PRO A 33 15.59 -8.14 7.12
N GLY A 34 14.80 -9.11 6.64
CA GLY A 34 14.22 -9.07 5.30
C GLY A 34 13.26 -7.90 5.11
N THR A 35 12.38 -7.68 6.09
CA THR A 35 11.48 -6.51 6.12
C THR A 35 12.26 -5.19 6.12
N PHE A 36 13.34 -5.09 6.89
CA PHE A 36 14.19 -3.90 6.92
C PHE A 36 14.77 -3.57 5.54
N ILE A 37 15.30 -4.57 4.84
CA ILE A 37 15.83 -4.39 3.48
C ILE A 37 14.71 -3.91 2.53
N LEU A 38 13.54 -4.53 2.56
CA LEU A 38 12.44 -4.16 1.66
C LEU A 38 11.95 -2.73 1.89
N ILE A 39 11.78 -2.31 3.15
CA ILE A 39 11.31 -0.96 3.49
C ILE A 39 12.29 0.12 3.00
N ILE A 40 13.60 -0.15 2.96
CA ILE A 40 14.60 0.82 2.51
C ILE A 40 14.83 0.73 0.99
N VAL A 41 15.01 -0.47 0.46
CA VAL A 41 15.40 -0.67 -0.94
C VAL A 41 14.24 -0.43 -1.89
N LEU A 42 13.02 -0.84 -1.55
CA LEU A 42 11.88 -0.74 -2.47
C LEU A 42 11.52 0.72 -2.81
N PRO A 43 11.45 1.66 -1.86
CA PRO A 43 11.25 3.07 -2.19
C PRO A 43 12.36 3.63 -3.07
N ILE A 44 13.63 3.30 -2.78
CA ILE A 44 14.77 3.73 -3.59
C ILE A 44 14.64 3.20 -5.02
N LEU A 45 14.29 1.93 -5.18
CA LEU A 45 14.08 1.31 -6.49
C LEU A 45 12.95 2.01 -7.27
N ILE A 46 11.84 2.34 -6.61
CA ILE A 46 10.73 3.07 -7.23
C ILE A 46 11.20 4.46 -7.71
N TYR A 47 11.99 5.17 -6.90
CA TYR A 47 12.55 6.47 -7.29
C TYR A 47 13.57 6.37 -8.43
N ILE A 48 14.25 5.24 -8.61
CA ILE A 48 15.21 5.04 -9.69
C ILE A 48 14.52 4.95 -11.07
N PHE A 49 13.32 4.37 -11.16
CA PHE A 49 12.66 4.15 -12.46
C PHE A 49 12.45 5.43 -13.28
N PRO A 50 11.96 6.56 -12.72
CA PRO A 50 11.92 7.83 -13.42
C PRO A 50 13.28 8.29 -13.96
N PHE A 51 14.38 8.04 -13.26
CA PHE A 51 15.71 8.43 -13.73
C PHE A 51 16.24 7.54 -14.87
N ILE A 52 15.79 6.29 -14.95
CA ILE A 52 16.18 5.37 -16.04
C ILE A 52 15.32 5.58 -17.29
N CYS A 53 14.04 5.84 -17.09
CA CYS A 53 13.02 5.92 -18.13
C CYS A 53 12.21 7.21 -17.91
N ASN A 54 12.57 8.24 -18.68
CA ASN A 54 11.97 9.56 -18.62
C ASN A 54 11.66 10.10 -20.02
N ASP A 55 10.95 11.20 -20.04
CA ASP A 55 10.58 11.98 -21.22
C ASP A 55 11.72 12.82 -21.82
N ILE A 56 12.82 13.01 -21.08
CA ILE A 56 13.99 13.80 -21.52
C ILE A 56 14.86 13.00 -22.49
N SER A 57 15.18 11.75 -22.12
CA SER A 57 16.16 10.91 -22.83
C SER A 57 15.59 9.57 -23.29
N GLY A 58 14.34 9.27 -22.96
CA GLY A 58 13.67 8.01 -23.30
C GLY A 58 14.01 6.89 -22.32
N CYS A 59 13.90 5.64 -22.79
CA CYS A 59 14.09 4.45 -21.96
C CYS A 59 14.95 3.41 -22.70
N PRO A 60 16.16 3.08 -22.23
CA PRO A 60 16.93 3.65 -21.10
C PRO A 60 17.73 4.90 -21.49
N ALA A 61 18.06 5.76 -20.51
CA ALA A 61 18.95 6.91 -20.72
C ALA A 61 20.25 6.49 -21.48
N PRO A 62 20.63 7.16 -22.59
CA PRO A 62 21.69 6.72 -23.51
C PRO A 62 23.03 6.42 -22.83
N SER A 63 23.42 7.22 -21.84
CA SER A 63 24.67 7.03 -21.09
C SER A 63 24.70 5.74 -20.26
N LEU A 64 23.54 5.14 -19.95
CA LEU A 64 23.45 3.87 -19.22
C LEU A 64 23.69 2.64 -20.12
N LEU A 65 23.53 2.76 -21.44
CA LEU A 65 23.79 1.67 -22.38
C LEU A 65 25.28 1.53 -22.73
N HIS A 66 26.03 2.62 -22.64
CA HIS A 66 27.45 2.68 -22.98
C HIS A 66 28.26 3.16 -21.77
N PRO A 67 28.46 2.30 -20.75
CA PRO A 67 29.10 2.68 -19.50
C PRO A 67 30.57 3.13 -19.67
N SER A 68 31.21 2.75 -20.77
CA SER A 68 32.59 3.14 -21.11
C SER A 68 32.72 4.63 -21.49
N THR A 69 31.64 5.32 -21.83
CA THR A 69 31.63 6.74 -22.23
C THR A 69 30.84 7.61 -21.25
N LEU A 70 30.59 7.11 -20.05
CA LEU A 70 29.72 7.78 -19.08
C LEU A 70 30.39 9.05 -18.53
N VAL A 71 29.82 10.20 -18.87
CA VAL A 71 30.18 11.51 -18.31
C VAL A 71 29.08 11.93 -17.35
N LEU A 72 29.44 12.21 -16.09
CA LEU A 72 28.48 12.46 -15.02
C LEU A 72 27.57 13.67 -15.30
N ASP A 73 28.10 14.72 -15.93
CA ASP A 73 27.32 15.90 -16.28
C ASP A 73 26.30 15.62 -17.41
N THR A 74 26.66 14.76 -18.36
CA THR A 74 25.74 14.29 -19.41
C THR A 74 24.64 13.43 -18.78
N LEU A 75 25.00 12.51 -17.90
CA LEU A 75 24.04 11.66 -17.19
C LEU A 75 23.04 12.50 -16.39
N LYS A 76 23.50 13.49 -15.61
CA LYS A 76 22.61 14.38 -14.84
C LYS A 76 21.60 15.09 -15.73
N ARG A 77 21.99 15.52 -16.93
CA ARG A 77 21.08 16.14 -17.90
C ARG A 77 20.09 15.14 -18.48
N GLU A 78 20.57 13.97 -18.89
CA GLU A 78 19.72 12.91 -19.47
C GLU A 78 18.67 12.39 -18.49
N VAL A 79 19.00 12.28 -17.20
CA VAL A 79 18.08 11.78 -16.18
C VAL A 79 17.22 12.88 -15.54
N GLY A 80 17.39 14.15 -15.93
CA GLY A 80 16.66 15.26 -15.33
C GLY A 80 17.01 15.49 -13.84
N TRP A 81 18.27 15.29 -13.48
CA TRP A 81 18.71 15.46 -12.09
C TRP A 81 18.49 16.91 -11.61
N PRO A 82 17.85 17.14 -10.45
CA PRO A 82 17.57 18.50 -9.99
C PRO A 82 18.84 19.30 -9.71
N GLU A 83 18.84 20.60 -10.04
CA GLU A 83 19.98 21.49 -9.78
C GLU A 83 20.31 21.59 -8.28
N ASN A 84 19.27 21.58 -7.43
CA ASN A 84 19.39 21.61 -5.98
C ASN A 84 19.64 20.21 -5.35
N GLY A 85 20.00 19.23 -6.18
CA GLY A 85 20.24 17.85 -5.77
C GLY A 85 19.02 17.21 -5.12
N LEU A 86 19.23 16.43 -4.05
CA LEU A 86 18.16 15.70 -3.35
C LEU A 86 17.05 16.62 -2.81
N ARG A 87 17.34 17.89 -2.53
CA ARG A 87 16.31 18.85 -2.09
C ARG A 87 15.31 19.15 -3.20
N GLY A 88 15.72 19.06 -4.46
CA GLY A 88 14.83 19.24 -5.61
C GLY A 88 13.87 18.06 -5.84
N LEU A 89 14.00 16.97 -5.09
CA LEU A 89 13.05 15.85 -5.11
C LEU A 89 11.82 16.07 -4.22
N TYR A 90 11.83 17.14 -3.43
CA TYR A 90 10.74 17.48 -2.52
C TYR A 90 10.15 18.84 -2.85
N ASP A 91 8.82 18.87 -2.96
CA ASP A 91 8.03 20.08 -3.11
C ASP A 91 6.85 20.06 -2.14
N GLY A 92 6.77 21.08 -1.29
CA GLY A 92 5.70 21.20 -0.29
C GLY A 92 4.33 21.48 -0.90
N GLN A 93 4.26 22.23 -2.00
CA GLN A 93 2.99 22.48 -2.72
C GLN A 93 2.47 21.20 -3.35
N VAL A 94 3.33 20.41 -4.01
CA VAL A 94 2.96 19.10 -4.56
C VAL A 94 2.46 18.18 -3.45
N THR A 95 3.13 18.17 -2.30
CA THR A 95 2.70 17.41 -1.13
C THR A 95 1.28 17.80 -0.69
N LEU A 96 0.98 19.10 -0.63
CA LEU A 96 -0.37 19.60 -0.29
C LEU A 96 -1.43 19.21 -1.33
N TYR A 97 -1.12 19.24 -2.62
CA TYR A 97 -2.04 18.78 -3.66
C TYR A 97 -2.34 17.29 -3.53
N VAL A 98 -1.33 16.46 -3.27
CA VAL A 98 -1.50 15.02 -3.04
C VAL A 98 -2.36 14.76 -1.80
N LEU A 99 -2.11 15.47 -0.69
CA LEU A 99 -2.93 15.37 0.51
C LEU A 99 -4.38 15.83 0.27
N GLY A 100 -4.58 16.92 -0.48
CA GLY A 100 -5.90 17.40 -0.87
C GLY A 100 -6.66 16.38 -1.73
N TYR A 101 -5.97 15.71 -2.64
CA TYR A 101 -6.53 14.63 -3.44
C TYR A 101 -6.97 13.44 -2.56
N TYR A 102 -6.13 12.97 -1.63
CA TYR A 102 -6.52 11.90 -0.70
C TYR A 102 -7.68 12.31 0.22
N LEU A 103 -7.71 13.57 0.67
CA LEU A 103 -8.81 14.09 1.45
C LEU A 103 -10.11 14.09 0.64
N LEU A 104 -10.06 14.48 -0.63
CA LEU A 104 -11.21 14.41 -1.53
C LEU A 104 -11.70 12.96 -1.69
N LEU A 105 -10.80 12.00 -1.92
CA LEU A 105 -11.15 10.58 -2.00
C LEU A 105 -11.82 10.09 -0.71
N LEU A 106 -11.32 10.51 0.46
CA LEU A 106 -11.91 10.17 1.75
C LEU A 106 -13.32 10.77 1.91
N VAL A 107 -13.51 12.04 1.52
CA VAL A 107 -14.82 12.70 1.56
C VAL A 107 -15.80 11.98 0.63
N LEU A 108 -15.39 11.64 -0.59
CA LEU A 108 -16.20 10.86 -1.53
C LEU A 108 -16.55 9.48 -0.96
N GLN A 109 -15.59 8.81 -0.32
CA GLN A 109 -15.82 7.53 0.34
C GLN A 109 -16.89 7.62 1.43
N ILE A 110 -16.98 8.75 2.15
CA ILE A 110 -17.95 8.93 3.24
C ILE A 110 -19.31 9.39 2.71
N VAL A 111 -19.34 10.38 1.82
CA VAL A 111 -20.55 11.08 1.39
C VAL A 111 -21.33 10.31 0.33
N LEU A 112 -20.65 9.65 -0.61
CA LEU A 112 -21.36 8.96 -1.69
C LEU A 112 -22.15 7.76 -1.17
N PRO A 113 -23.36 7.52 -1.71
CA PRO A 113 -24.11 6.32 -1.42
C PRO A 113 -23.36 5.10 -1.98
N GLY A 114 -23.52 3.96 -1.32
CA GLY A 114 -22.88 2.72 -1.71
C GLY A 114 -23.54 1.53 -1.03
N GLN A 115 -23.33 0.34 -1.57
CA GLN A 115 -23.84 -0.90 -1.00
C GLN A 115 -22.97 -1.32 0.19
N GLU A 116 -23.60 -1.61 1.33
CA GLU A 116 -22.92 -2.23 2.46
C GLU A 116 -22.94 -3.75 2.32
N VAL A 117 -21.76 -4.37 2.38
CA VAL A 117 -21.60 -5.83 2.28
C VAL A 117 -20.81 -6.33 3.47
N ASP A 118 -21.20 -7.49 4.00
CA ASP A 118 -20.44 -8.19 5.03
C ASP A 118 -19.19 -8.84 4.43
N GLY A 119 -18.03 -8.56 5.01
CA GLY A 119 -16.77 -9.18 4.65
C GLY A 119 -16.67 -10.64 5.11
N VAL A 120 -15.51 -11.24 4.89
CA VAL A 120 -15.21 -12.63 5.30
C VAL A 120 -15.27 -12.80 6.82
N VAL A 121 -15.47 -14.03 7.27
CA VAL A 121 -15.39 -14.38 8.69
C VAL A 121 -13.94 -14.22 9.14
N LEU A 122 -13.73 -13.35 10.14
CA LEU A 122 -12.44 -13.14 10.77
C LEU A 122 -12.08 -14.34 11.64
N ALA A 123 -10.80 -14.50 11.97
CA ALA A 123 -10.35 -15.55 12.90
C ALA A 123 -11.12 -15.51 14.24
N GLY A 124 -11.52 -14.32 14.70
CA GLY A 124 -12.35 -14.14 15.91
C GLY A 124 -13.85 -14.43 15.74
N GLY A 125 -14.30 -14.95 14.59
CA GLY A 125 -15.70 -15.30 14.30
C GLY A 125 -16.59 -14.13 13.87
N GLY A 126 -16.12 -12.88 13.97
CA GLY A 126 -16.86 -11.69 13.54
C GLY A 126 -16.78 -11.42 12.03
N ARG A 127 -17.62 -10.50 11.55
CA ARG A 127 -17.55 -9.93 10.18
C ARG A 127 -17.52 -8.40 10.26
N HIS A 128 -16.75 -7.78 9.38
CA HIS A 128 -16.76 -6.33 9.19
C HIS A 128 -17.65 -5.95 8.02
N LYS A 129 -18.35 -4.81 8.13
CA LYS A 129 -19.14 -4.23 7.05
C LYS A 129 -18.28 -3.29 6.24
N TYR A 130 -18.36 -3.40 4.92
CA TYR A 130 -17.64 -2.55 3.98
C TYR A 130 -18.63 -1.85 3.06
N LYS A 131 -18.47 -0.53 2.88
CA LYS A 131 -19.26 0.26 1.94
C LYS A 131 -18.55 0.30 0.58
N PHE A 132 -19.22 -0.24 -0.43
CA PHE A 132 -18.77 -0.24 -1.82
C PHE A 132 -19.55 0.83 -2.61
N ASN A 133 -18.82 1.86 -3.04
CA ASN A 133 -19.34 3.01 -3.80
C ASN A 133 -18.57 3.21 -5.13
N SER A 134 -17.63 2.31 -5.44
CA SER A 134 -16.98 2.18 -6.74
C SER A 134 -17.50 0.93 -7.44
N GLU A 135 -17.81 1.04 -8.73
CA GLU A 135 -18.22 -0.09 -9.58
C GLU A 135 -17.03 -0.99 -9.98
#